data_AF-A0A2E0TDB0-F1
#
_entry.id   AF-A0A2E0TDB0-F1
#
_cell.length_a   1.000
_cell.length_b   1.000
_cell.length_c   1.000
_cell.angle_alpha   90.00
_cell.angle_beta   90.00
_cell.angle_gamma   90.00
#
_symmetry.space_group_name_H-M   'P 1'
#
loop_
_entity.id
_entity.type
_entity.pdbx_description
1 polymer ?
#
loop_
_entity_poly.entity_id
_entity_poly.type
_entity_poly.pdbx_seq_one_letter_code
_entity_poly.pdbx_strand_id
1 'polypeptide(L)'
;MLGLVGTLAVAAAVLFVVLPRGGPALPGYTATVRGGAQSSRGADEAPAATPTFRADDIVDLRLRPETEVSFPVHAAVFRRRAGGELERVDVAPAVAGSGAVRLQLLAAELLPEPGRWTVYLVAAPAEIPIEDLHPPGGHQALFTLARE
;
A
#
# COMPACT_ATOMS: atom_id res chain seq x y z
N MET A 1 55.38 -24.25 33.13
CA MET A 1 53.92 -24.46 33.16
C MET A 1 53.29 -23.29 32.41
N LEU A 2 52.49 -23.60 31.39
CA LEU A 2 51.91 -22.68 30.39
C LEU A 2 51.02 -21.58 31.00
N GLY A 3 51.20 -20.35 30.50
CA GLY A 3 50.17 -19.46 29.92
C GLY A 3 49.01 -18.92 30.76
N LEU A 4 48.86 -17.59 30.79
CA LEU A 4 47.60 -16.93 30.39
C LEU A 4 47.86 -15.43 30.11
N VAL A 5 48.03 -15.07 28.83
CA VAL A 5 47.92 -13.67 28.38
C VAL A 5 46.45 -13.45 28.03
N GLY A 6 45.71 -12.84 28.94
CA GLY A 6 44.31 -12.48 28.72
C GLY A 6 44.22 -11.23 27.87
N THR A 7 44.05 -11.38 26.56
CA THR A 7 43.68 -10.31 25.64
C THR A 7 42.30 -9.75 26.02
N LEU A 8 42.26 -8.52 26.51
CA LEU A 8 41.04 -7.77 26.75
C LEU A 8 40.44 -7.36 25.41
N ALA A 9 39.47 -8.13 24.90
CA ALA A 9 38.70 -7.75 23.73
C ALA A 9 37.72 -6.64 24.13
N VAL A 10 37.98 -5.40 23.71
CA VAL A 10 37.01 -4.30 23.79
C VAL A 10 35.94 -4.57 22.76
N ALA A 11 34.84 -5.20 23.18
CA ALA A 11 33.64 -5.30 22.37
C ALA A 11 33.03 -3.89 22.25
N ALA A 12 33.22 -3.24 21.10
CA ALA A 12 32.48 -2.04 20.76
C ALA A 12 31.01 -2.42 20.61
N ALA A 13 30.23 -2.22 21.68
CA ALA A 13 28.78 -2.34 21.62
C ALA A 13 28.24 -1.15 20.82
N VAL A 14 28.02 -1.36 19.53
CA VAL A 14 27.17 -0.45 18.74
C VAL A 14 25.75 -0.66 19.24
N LEU A 15 25.31 0.23 20.14
CA LEU A 15 23.93 0.31 20.56
C LEU A 15 23.12 0.81 19.36
N PHE A 16 22.60 -0.10 18.54
CA PHE A 16 21.48 0.21 17.66
C PHE A 16 20.26 0.44 18.54
N VAL A 17 20.04 1.69 18.94
CA VAL A 17 18.72 2.11 19.39
C VAL A 17 17.83 2.06 18.16
N VAL A 18 17.24 0.89 17.90
CA VAL A 18 16.04 0.81 17.07
C VAL A 18 14.96 1.49 17.91
N LEU A 19 14.84 2.81 17.78
CA LEU A 19 13.63 3.49 18.23
C LEU A 19 12.49 2.77 17.48
N PRO A 20 11.51 2.17 18.18
CA PRO A 20 10.29 1.79 17.50
C PRO A 20 9.74 3.09 16.89
N ARG A 21 9.78 3.23 15.57
CA ARG A 21 9.00 4.24 14.84
C ARG A 21 7.51 3.84 14.92
N GLY A 22 7.02 3.70 16.14
CA GLY A 22 5.67 3.34 16.49
C GLY A 22 4.87 4.61 16.65
N GLY A 23 4.54 5.25 15.52
CA GLY A 23 3.43 6.18 15.49
C GLY A 23 2.12 5.48 15.90
N PRO A 24 1.04 6.22 16.14
CA PRO A 24 -0.23 5.64 16.52
C PRO A 24 -0.66 4.59 15.49
N ALA A 25 -1.07 3.42 15.99
CA ALA A 25 -1.51 2.34 15.13
C ALA A 25 -2.77 2.77 14.36
N LEU A 26 -2.72 2.64 13.04
CA LEU A 26 -3.89 2.83 12.20
C LEU A 26 -4.92 1.72 12.50
N PRO A 27 -6.23 2.04 12.49
CA PRO A 27 -7.30 1.05 12.65
C PRO A 27 -7.35 0.11 11.44
N GLY A 28 -8.21 -0.91 11.50
CA GLY A 28 -8.54 -1.71 10.31
C GLY A 28 -9.09 -0.81 9.19
N TYR A 29 -8.79 -1.17 7.94
CA TYR A 29 -9.31 -0.50 6.76
C TYR A 29 -10.11 -1.46 5.89
N THR A 30 -11.28 -1.02 5.44
CA THR A 30 -12.02 -1.67 4.37
C THR A 30 -11.59 -1.09 3.02
N ALA A 31 -11.21 -1.98 2.11
CA ALA A 31 -10.76 -1.65 0.76
C ALA A 31 -11.86 -1.92 -0.27
N THR A 32 -12.09 -0.97 -1.18
CA THR A 32 -13.04 -1.17 -2.30
C THR A 32 -12.46 -0.63 -3.60
N VAL A 33 -12.76 -1.32 -4.70
CA VAL A 33 -12.49 -0.87 -6.07
C VAL A 33 -13.82 -0.72 -6.80
N ARG A 34 -13.97 0.35 -7.58
CA ARG A 34 -15.12 0.60 -8.45
C ARG A 34 -14.65 0.94 -9.87
N GLY A 35 -15.48 0.58 -10.84
CA GLY A 35 -15.24 0.77 -12.28
C GLY A 35 -15.04 -0.56 -13.02
N GLY A 36 -14.89 -0.47 -14.34
CA GLY A 36 -14.72 -1.64 -15.21
C GLY A 36 -15.99 -2.48 -15.41
N ALA A 37 -15.87 -3.51 -16.24
CA ALA A 37 -16.97 -4.37 -16.72
C ALA A 37 -17.68 -5.19 -15.61
N GLN A 38 -17.24 -5.09 -14.35
CA GLN A 38 -17.85 -5.79 -13.21
C GLN A 38 -18.92 -4.99 -12.46
N SER A 39 -19.21 -3.76 -12.89
CA SER A 39 -20.19 -2.90 -12.19
C SER A 39 -21.67 -3.30 -12.43
N SER A 40 -21.96 -4.47 -13.02
CA SER A 40 -23.33 -4.91 -13.33
C SER A 40 -23.70 -6.27 -12.73
N ARG A 41 -24.58 -6.18 -11.71
CA ARG A 41 -25.69 -7.10 -11.32
C ARG A 41 -25.39 -8.30 -10.41
N GLY A 42 -26.00 -8.22 -9.23
CA GLY A 42 -26.76 -9.33 -8.63
C GLY A 42 -25.98 -10.24 -7.69
N ALA A 43 -26.53 -10.47 -6.51
CA ALA A 43 -26.10 -11.48 -5.56
C ALA A 43 -26.15 -12.87 -6.21
N ASP A 44 -25.00 -13.41 -6.61
CA ASP A 44 -24.75 -14.85 -6.57
C ASP A 44 -23.22 -15.08 -6.55
N GLU A 45 -22.80 -15.98 -5.69
CA GLU A 45 -21.43 -16.17 -5.22
C GLU A 45 -20.61 -16.96 -6.26
N ALA A 46 -20.27 -16.32 -7.38
CA ALA A 46 -19.19 -16.77 -8.26
C ALA A 46 -17.84 -16.27 -7.72
N PRO A 47 -16.72 -17.01 -7.86
CA PRO A 47 -15.41 -16.51 -7.44
C PRO A 47 -15.17 -15.17 -8.10
N ALA A 48 -14.98 -14.13 -7.29
CA ALA A 48 -14.93 -12.73 -7.76
C ALA A 48 -13.95 -12.63 -8.92
N ALA A 49 -14.48 -12.53 -10.15
CA ALA A 49 -13.64 -12.39 -11.33
C ALA A 49 -12.79 -11.12 -11.15
N THR A 50 -11.57 -11.13 -11.68
CA THR A 50 -10.70 -9.94 -11.59
C THR A 50 -11.40 -8.77 -12.30
N PRO A 51 -11.52 -7.58 -11.68
CA PRO A 51 -12.06 -6.40 -12.34
C PRO A 51 -11.24 -6.05 -13.58
N THR A 52 -11.91 -5.97 -14.73
CA THR A 52 -11.30 -5.65 -16.02
C THR A 52 -11.73 -4.26 -16.48
N PHE A 53 -10.74 -3.47 -16.90
CA PHE A 53 -10.89 -2.07 -17.31
C PHE A 53 -10.39 -1.87 -18.74
N ARG A 54 -11.08 -1.01 -19.49
CA ARG A 54 -10.55 -0.40 -20.71
C ARG A 54 -9.63 0.76 -20.37
N ALA A 55 -8.77 1.15 -21.30
CA ALA A 55 -7.82 2.25 -21.12
C ALA A 55 -8.47 3.57 -20.65
N ASP A 56 -9.67 3.86 -21.14
CA ASP A 56 -10.47 5.06 -20.86
C ASP A 56 -11.41 4.92 -19.64
N ASP A 57 -11.49 3.73 -19.02
CA ASP A 57 -12.28 3.54 -17.81
C ASP A 57 -11.65 4.29 -16.63
N ILE A 58 -12.50 4.80 -15.74
CA ILE A 58 -12.07 5.38 -14.48
C ILE A 58 -11.96 4.27 -13.42
N VAL A 59 -10.79 4.16 -12.80
CA VAL A 59 -10.56 3.31 -11.63
C VAL A 59 -10.74 4.16 -10.37
N ASP A 60 -11.64 3.76 -9.48
CA ASP A 60 -11.87 4.41 -8.18
C ASP A 60 -11.50 3.43 -7.05
N LEU A 61 -10.32 3.63 -6.45
CA LEU A 61 -9.83 2.86 -5.31
C LEU A 61 -10.09 3.63 -4.03
N ARG A 62 -10.62 2.95 -3.01
CA ARG A 62 -10.96 3.57 -1.73
C ARG A 62 -10.50 2.72 -0.57
N LEU A 63 -9.87 3.38 0.41
CA LEU A 63 -9.68 2.84 1.76
C LEU A 63 -10.55 3.63 2.73
N ARG A 64 -11.36 2.91 3.50
CA ARG A 64 -12.15 3.50 4.58
C ARG A 64 -11.70 2.89 5.90
N PRO A 65 -11.28 3.70 6.88
CA PRO A 65 -10.97 3.18 8.19
C PRO A 65 -12.26 2.72 8.90
N GLU A 66 -12.17 1.64 9.66
CA GLU A 66 -13.29 1.11 10.45
C GLU A 66 -13.67 2.05 11.60
N THR A 67 -12.68 2.76 12.13
CA THR A 67 -12.82 3.81 13.14
C THR A 67 -12.17 5.10 12.63
N GLU A 68 -12.78 6.24 12.87
CA GLU A 68 -12.21 7.53 12.44
C GLU A 68 -10.79 7.75 12.98
N VAL A 69 -9.90 8.20 12.12
CA VAL A 69 -8.50 8.50 12.47
C VAL A 69 -8.39 9.97 12.85
N SER A 70 -7.92 10.23 14.08
CA SER A 70 -7.80 11.60 14.63
C SER A 70 -6.44 12.26 14.41
N PHE A 71 -5.53 11.59 13.72
CA PHE A 71 -4.18 12.06 13.42
C PHE A 71 -3.94 12.09 11.90
N PRO A 72 -2.96 12.89 11.42
CA PRO A 72 -2.69 13.01 9.99
C PRO A 72 -2.26 11.69 9.35
N VAL A 73 -2.81 11.40 8.16
CA VAL A 73 -2.52 10.21 7.36
C VAL A 73 -1.96 10.64 6.01
N HIS A 74 -0.96 9.92 5.53
CA HIS A 74 -0.49 9.99 4.15
C HIS A 74 -0.79 8.69 3.43
N ALA A 75 -0.93 8.78 2.11
CA ALA A 75 -1.21 7.63 1.28
C ALA A 75 -0.36 7.63 0.01
N ALA A 76 -0.02 6.44 -0.46
CA ALA A 76 0.74 6.21 -1.66
C ALA A 76 0.16 5.03 -2.45
N VAL A 77 0.43 5.02 -3.75
CA VAL A 77 -0.04 3.97 -4.65
C VAL A 77 1.16 3.32 -5.31
N PHE A 78 1.15 1.99 -5.35
CA PHE A 78 2.15 1.20 -6.03
C PHE A 78 1.46 0.23 -6.98
N ARG A 79 2.15 -0.16 -8.04
CA ARG A 79 1.67 -1.15 -8.99
C ARG A 79 2.78 -2.13 -9.33
N ARG A 80 2.39 -3.35 -9.67
CA ARG A 80 3.32 -4.39 -10.09
C ARG A 80 2.64 -5.30 -11.10
N ARG A 81 3.31 -5.53 -12.23
CA ARG A 81 2.91 -6.57 -13.18
C ARG A 81 3.39 -7.93 -12.70
N ALA A 82 2.73 -9.02 -13.11
CA ALA A 82 3.21 -10.37 -12.80
C ALA A 82 4.68 -10.55 -13.26
N GLY A 83 5.58 -10.83 -12.31
CA GLY A 83 7.02 -10.97 -12.57
C GLY A 83 7.79 -9.66 -12.77
N GLY A 84 7.13 -8.50 -12.68
CA GLY A 84 7.76 -7.19 -12.77
C GLY A 84 8.17 -6.61 -11.42
N GLU A 85 8.88 -5.48 -11.46
CA GLU A 85 9.23 -4.70 -10.27
C GLU A 85 8.02 -3.95 -9.70
N LEU A 86 8.11 -3.60 -8.42
CA LEU A 86 7.11 -2.75 -7.78
C LEU A 86 7.42 -1.29 -8.10
N GLU A 87 6.49 -0.62 -8.77
CA GLU A 87 6.60 0.78 -9.16
C GLU A 87 5.70 1.65 -8.30
N ARG A 88 6.20 2.80 -7.87
CA ARG A 88 5.36 3.85 -7.30
C ARG A 88 4.63 4.60 -8.41
N VAL A 89 3.33 4.82 -8.23
CA VAL A 89 2.55 5.68 -9.13
C VAL A 89 2.69 7.11 -8.66
N ASP A 90 3.10 8.01 -9.55
CA ASP A 90 3.32 9.43 -9.25
C ASP A 90 2.00 10.23 -9.24
N VAL A 91 1.07 9.77 -8.41
CA VAL A 91 -0.22 10.41 -8.15
C VAL A 91 -0.49 10.34 -6.66
N ALA A 92 -0.78 11.49 -6.05
CA ALA A 92 -1.16 11.56 -4.64
C ALA A 92 -2.64 11.20 -4.45
N PRO A 93 -2.98 10.16 -3.68
CA PRO A 93 -4.35 9.90 -3.29
C PRO A 93 -4.90 11.04 -2.43
N ALA A 94 -6.19 11.32 -2.55
CA ALA A 94 -6.87 12.25 -1.67
C ALA A 94 -7.09 11.59 -0.30
N VAL A 95 -6.70 12.29 0.77
CA VAL A 95 -6.90 11.85 2.16
C VAL A 95 -7.87 12.80 2.85
N ALA A 96 -8.97 12.27 3.37
CA ALA A 96 -9.93 13.02 4.16
C ALA A 96 -9.46 13.16 5.62
N GLY A 97 -9.98 14.15 6.35
CA GLY A 97 -9.67 14.37 7.77
C GLY A 97 -10.00 13.19 8.68
N SER A 98 -10.88 12.28 8.24
CA SER A 98 -11.24 11.05 8.96
C SER A 98 -10.26 9.88 8.74
N GLY A 99 -9.23 10.06 7.91
CA GLY A 99 -8.29 9.02 7.47
C GLY A 99 -8.74 8.23 6.24
N ALA A 100 -9.92 8.52 5.68
CA ALA A 100 -10.36 7.87 4.44
C ALA A 100 -9.50 8.29 3.24
N VAL A 101 -9.09 7.31 2.44
CA VAL A 101 -8.23 7.50 1.26
C VAL A 101 -9.01 7.20 -0.01
N ARG A 102 -8.87 8.05 -1.03
CA ARG A 102 -9.46 7.84 -2.35
C ARG A 102 -8.47 8.17 -3.45
N LEU A 103 -8.37 7.26 -4.41
CA LEU A 103 -7.65 7.46 -5.65
C LEU A 103 -8.63 7.29 -6.81
N GLN A 104 -8.69 8.28 -7.69
CA GLN A 104 -9.49 8.22 -8.92
C GLN A 104 -8.64 8.66 -10.10
N LEU A 105 -8.41 7.77 -11.06
CA LEU A 105 -7.60 8.04 -12.25
C LEU A 105 -8.02 7.14 -13.42
N LEU A 106 -7.54 7.44 -14.63
CA LEU A 106 -7.77 6.58 -15.79
C LEU A 106 -7.04 5.24 -15.63
N ALA A 107 -7.65 4.17 -16.10
CA ALA A 107 -7.04 2.85 -16.09
C ALA A 107 -5.72 2.83 -16.88
N ALA A 108 -5.59 3.62 -17.96
CA ALA A 108 -4.33 3.75 -18.69
C ALA A 108 -3.21 4.43 -17.88
N GLU A 109 -3.54 5.33 -16.96
CA GLU A 109 -2.57 5.99 -16.09
C GLU A 109 -2.13 5.05 -14.97
N LEU A 110 -3.09 4.30 -14.40
CA LEU A 110 -2.81 3.33 -13.34
C LEU A 110 -2.10 2.08 -13.87
N LEU A 111 -2.58 1.55 -15.00
CA LEU A 111 -2.20 0.29 -15.63
C LEU A 111 -1.71 0.61 -17.05
N PRO A 112 -0.42 0.92 -17.27
CA PRO A 112 0.07 1.52 -18.52
C PRO A 112 0.06 0.53 -19.69
N GLU A 113 0.22 -0.75 -19.40
CA GLU A 113 0.19 -1.84 -20.38
C GLU A 113 -1.01 -2.76 -20.15
N PRO A 114 -1.55 -3.41 -21.20
CA PRO A 114 -2.58 -4.42 -21.03
C PRO A 114 -2.09 -5.62 -20.22
N GLY A 115 -3.02 -6.29 -19.54
CA GLY A 115 -2.77 -7.49 -18.75
C GLY A 115 -3.09 -7.30 -17.27
N ARG A 116 -2.61 -8.24 -16.46
CA ARG A 116 -2.90 -8.32 -15.03
C ARG A 116 -1.86 -7.56 -14.21
N TRP A 117 -2.36 -6.75 -13.30
CA TRP A 117 -1.59 -5.94 -12.37
C TRP A 117 -2.05 -6.17 -10.93
N THR A 118 -1.09 -6.06 -10.02
CA THR A 118 -1.35 -5.91 -8.58
C THR A 118 -1.16 -4.45 -8.23
N VAL A 119 -2.19 -3.82 -7.66
CA VAL A 119 -2.15 -2.43 -7.20
C VAL A 119 -2.23 -2.41 -5.68
N TYR A 120 -1.35 -1.65 -5.06
CA TYR A 120 -1.27 -1.43 -3.63
C TYR A 120 -1.69 0.00 -3.35
N LEU A 121 -2.71 0.17 -2.52
CA LEU A 121 -3.03 1.47 -1.93
C LEU A 121 -2.62 1.39 -0.46
N VAL A 122 -1.63 2.20 -0.08
CA VAL A 122 -0.99 2.18 1.24
C VAL A 122 -1.39 3.44 1.97
N ALA A 123 -1.84 3.29 3.22
CA ALA A 123 -2.09 4.37 4.16
C ALA A 123 -1.15 4.23 5.36
N ALA A 124 -0.59 5.35 5.82
CA ALA A 124 0.33 5.38 6.94
C ALA A 124 0.16 6.67 7.76
N PRO A 125 0.49 6.66 9.07
CA PRO A 125 0.63 7.88 9.84
C PRO A 125 1.62 8.84 9.17
N ALA A 126 1.34 10.13 9.20
CA ALA A 126 2.19 11.15 8.56
C ALA A 126 3.62 11.25 9.14
N GLU A 127 3.84 10.67 10.32
CA GLU A 127 5.16 10.53 10.94
C GLU A 127 6.09 9.60 10.12
N ILE A 128 5.52 8.73 9.29
CA ILE A 128 6.27 7.91 8.34
C ILE A 128 6.42 8.73 7.06
N PRO A 129 7.64 9.12 6.67
CA PRO A 129 7.87 9.85 5.43
C PRO A 129 7.31 9.08 4.24
N ILE A 130 6.71 9.79 3.29
CA ILE A 130 6.02 9.13 2.17
C ILE A 130 7.01 8.37 1.29
N GLU A 131 8.27 8.81 1.23
CA GLU A 131 9.40 8.16 0.57
C GLU A 131 9.81 6.84 1.23
N ASP A 132 9.56 6.70 2.53
CA ASP A 132 9.82 5.48 3.30
C ASP A 132 8.64 4.49 3.21
N LEU A 133 7.52 4.90 2.61
CA LEU A 133 6.42 4.00 2.32
C LEU A 133 6.81 3.10 1.15
N HIS A 134 7.05 1.83 1.48
CA HIS A 134 7.20 0.77 0.51
C HIS A 134 6.46 -0.45 1.06
N PRO A 135 5.58 -1.13 0.29
CA PRO A 135 5.00 -2.40 0.70
C PRO A 135 6.10 -3.39 1.15
N PRO A 136 6.04 -3.95 2.37
CA PRO A 136 4.86 -4.10 3.23
C PRO A 136 4.69 -3.07 4.38
N GLY A 137 5.32 -1.90 4.34
CA GLY A 137 5.17 -0.87 5.38
C GLY A 137 3.79 -0.18 5.40
N GLY A 138 3.21 -0.01 6.58
CA GLY A 138 1.91 0.65 6.79
C GLY A 138 0.70 -0.29 6.66
N HIS A 139 -0.52 0.29 6.67
CA HIS A 139 -1.73 -0.46 6.31
C HIS A 139 -1.90 -0.45 4.81
N GLN A 140 -2.03 -1.64 4.22
CA GLN A 140 -2.06 -1.82 2.77
C GLN A 140 -3.33 -2.56 2.36
N ALA A 141 -3.94 -2.10 1.28
CA ALA A 141 -4.89 -2.89 0.53
C ALA A 141 -4.28 -3.32 -0.80
N LEU A 142 -4.54 -4.57 -1.16
CA LEU A 142 -4.11 -5.17 -2.40
C LEU A 142 -5.33 -5.37 -3.31
N PHE A 143 -5.21 -4.87 -4.53
CA PHE A 143 -6.19 -5.05 -5.59
C PHE A 143 -5.54 -5.79 -6.75
N THR A 144 -6.16 -6.87 -7.21
CA THR A 144 -5.79 -7.48 -8.49
C THR A 144 -6.70 -6.90 -9.56
N LEU A 145 -6.13 -6.22 -10.56
CA LEU A 145 -6.86 -5.56 -11.64
C LEU A 145 -6.36 -6.07 -12.99
N ALA A 146 -7.20 -6.01 -14.02
CA ALA A 146 -6.82 -6.31 -15.38
C ALA A 146 -7.15 -5.12 -16.30
N ARG A 147 -6.28 -4.87 -17.29
CA ARG A 147 -6.57 -3.96 -18.40
C ARG A 147 -6.63 -4.72 -19.72
N GLU A 148 -7.68 -4.47 -20.50
CA GLU A 148 -7.82 -4.95 -21.88
C GLU A 148 -7.01 -4.13 -22.89
#